data_AF-A0A6L5YL37-F1
#
_entry.id   AF-A0A6L5YL37-F1
#
_cell.length_a   1.000
_cell.length_b   1.000
_cell.length_c   1.000
_cell.angle_alpha   90.00
_cell.angle_beta   90.00
_cell.angle_gamma   90.00
#
_symmetry.space_group_name_H-M   'P 1'
#
loop_
_entity.id
_entity.type
_entity.pdbx_description
1 polymer ?
#
loop_
_entity_poly.entity_id
_entity_poly.type
_entity_poly.pdbx_seq_one_letter_code
_entity_poly.pdbx_strand_id
1 'polypeptide(L)'
;MKNIEINIQLDPVKDGISWMPKKVKQEGKYALVIGTNGKYRLIDENEAVDILERFEGNCESDYIGHTGFVVVCNKKKIIRTGDSRFIAGSVLIVKAGKHGTDLLTEEEVEKAKAEFACRLATLCADGIEFSAYEMD
;
A
#
# COMPACT_ATOMS: atom_id res chain seq x y z
N MET A 1 -20.75 14.10 21.43
CA MET A 1 -20.99 13.01 20.45
C MET A 1 -22.09 13.45 19.51
N LYS A 2 -21.97 13.18 18.21
CA LYS A 2 -23.10 13.35 17.27
C LYS A 2 -23.87 12.04 17.23
N ASN A 3 -25.19 12.08 17.43
CA ASN A 3 -26.05 10.94 17.19
C ASN A 3 -26.30 10.83 15.68
N ILE A 4 -25.97 9.69 15.09
CA ILE A 4 -26.24 9.37 13.69
C ILE A 4 -27.45 8.44 13.68
N GLU A 5 -28.50 8.82 12.96
CA GLU A 5 -29.70 7.99 12.81
C GLU A 5 -29.69 7.36 11.42
N ILE A 6 -29.75 6.03 11.39
CA ILE A 6 -29.81 5.20 10.18
C ILE A 6 -31.12 4.44 10.24
N ASN A 7 -31.99 4.63 9.26
CA ASN A 7 -33.26 3.91 9.15
C ASN A 7 -33.22 3.00 7.92
N ILE A 8 -33.22 1.69 8.14
CA ILE A 8 -33.22 0.66 7.10
C ILE A 8 -34.40 -0.26 7.36
N GLN A 9 -35.43 -0.15 6.55
CA GLN A 9 -36.69 -0.90 6.61
C GLN A 9 -36.87 -1.81 5.38
N LEU A 10 -35.84 -1.91 4.53
CA LEU A 10 -35.91 -2.58 3.22
C LEU A 10 -36.95 -1.94 2.29
N ASP A 11 -37.25 -0.66 2.48
CA ASP A 11 -38.08 0.14 1.60
C ASP A 11 -37.20 1.24 1.00
N PRO A 12 -36.71 1.10 -0.25
CA PRO A 12 -35.76 2.04 -0.83
C PRO A 12 -36.30 3.47 -0.98
N VAL A 13 -37.60 3.70 -0.77
CA VAL A 13 -38.22 5.03 -0.76
C VAL A 13 -38.16 5.68 0.63
N LYS A 14 -38.18 4.87 1.71
CA LYS A 14 -38.17 5.36 3.10
C LYS A 14 -36.83 5.21 3.80
N ASP A 15 -35.98 4.32 3.30
CA ASP A 15 -34.64 4.07 3.83
C ASP A 15 -33.77 5.33 3.64
N GLY A 16 -32.92 5.62 4.64
CA GLY A 16 -32.09 6.81 4.57
C GLY A 16 -31.19 7.02 5.78
N ILE A 17 -30.28 8.00 5.64
CA ILE A 17 -29.36 8.43 6.68
C ILE A 17 -29.48 9.95 6.86
N SER A 18 -29.54 10.42 8.11
CA SER A 18 -29.63 11.85 8.43
C SER A 18 -28.28 12.58 8.32
N TRP A 19 -27.24 11.90 7.84
CA TRP A 19 -25.87 12.38 7.78
C TRP A 19 -25.13 11.83 6.57
N MET A 20 -24.30 12.67 5.95
CA MET A 20 -23.53 12.28 4.78
C MET A 20 -22.08 11.92 5.15
N PRO A 21 -21.62 10.69 4.87
CA PRO A 21 -20.25 10.29 5.14
C PRO A 21 -19.25 11.06 4.29
N LYS A 22 -18.10 11.39 4.88
CA LYS A 22 -16.98 12.05 4.19
C LYS A 22 -15.98 11.08 3.56
N LYS A 23 -15.97 9.85 4.04
CA LYS A 23 -15.04 8.78 3.62
C LYS A 23 -15.85 7.53 3.35
N VAL A 24 -15.52 6.83 2.27
CA VAL A 24 -16.11 5.55 1.91
C VAL A 24 -15.03 4.48 2.06
N LYS A 25 -15.39 3.35 2.65
CA LYS A 25 -14.54 2.15 2.67
C LYS A 25 -15.25 1.09 1.83
N GLN A 26 -14.60 0.63 0.77
CA GLN A 26 -15.08 -0.50 -0.03
C GLN A 26 -14.44 -1.77 0.50
N GLU A 27 -15.26 -2.76 0.87
CA GLU A 27 -14.75 -4.10 1.19
C GLU A 27 -14.13 -4.74 -0.06
N GLY A 28 -13.09 -5.56 0.14
CA GLY A 28 -12.42 -6.28 -0.94
C GLY A 28 -11.46 -5.43 -1.80
N LYS A 29 -11.22 -4.17 -1.43
CA LYS A 29 -10.22 -3.30 -2.08
C LYS A 29 -9.28 -2.66 -1.07
N TYR A 30 -7.98 -2.85 -1.26
CA TYR A 30 -6.96 -2.47 -0.28
C TYR A 30 -5.71 -1.91 -0.94
N ALA A 31 -5.01 -1.01 -0.27
CA ALA A 31 -3.57 -0.87 -0.49
C ALA A 31 -2.83 -1.71 0.54
N LEU A 32 -1.66 -2.22 0.16
CA LEU A 32 -0.87 -3.11 1.01
C LEU A 32 0.32 -2.33 1.58
N VAL A 33 0.43 -2.27 2.91
CA VAL A 33 1.67 -1.84 3.56
C VAL A 33 2.41 -3.09 4.01
N ILE A 34 3.62 -3.31 3.51
CA ILE A 34 4.44 -4.48 3.83
C ILE A 34 5.86 -4.08 4.21
N GLY A 35 6.36 -4.68 5.27
CA GLY A 35 7.74 -4.56 5.72
C GLY A 35 8.63 -5.61 5.08
N THR A 36 9.92 -5.30 4.92
CA THR A 36 10.96 -6.26 4.51
C THR A 36 11.15 -7.40 5.52
N ASN A 37 10.55 -7.30 6.71
CA ASN A 37 10.42 -8.37 7.69
C ASN A 37 9.17 -9.26 7.50
N GLY A 38 8.42 -9.09 6.41
CA GLY A 38 7.21 -9.86 6.08
C GLY A 38 5.94 -9.45 6.82
N LYS A 39 6.02 -8.56 7.82
CA LYS A 39 4.82 -8.03 8.48
C LYS A 39 4.07 -7.11 7.52
N TYR A 40 2.74 -7.22 7.51
CA TYR A 40 1.93 -6.41 6.62
C TYR A 40 0.62 -5.97 7.28
N ARG A 41 -0.03 -4.99 6.66
CA ARG A 41 -1.41 -4.57 6.96
C ARG A 41 -2.09 -4.08 5.70
N LEU A 42 -3.40 -4.26 5.64
CA LEU A 42 -4.25 -3.73 4.59
C LEU A 42 -4.83 -2.40 5.03
N ILE A 43 -4.79 -1.42 4.13
CA ILE A 43 -5.29 -0.08 4.39
C ILE A 43 -6.31 0.33 3.33
N ASP A 44 -7.21 1.23 3.70
CA ASP A 44 -8.16 1.79 2.75
C ASP A 44 -7.55 2.93 1.90
N GLU A 45 -8.32 3.40 0.93
CA GLU A 45 -7.93 4.46 0.01
C GLU A 45 -7.51 5.75 0.74
N ASN A 46 -8.24 6.13 1.79
CA ASN A 46 -7.98 7.39 2.47
C ASN A 46 -6.63 7.33 3.18
N GLU A 47 -6.33 6.22 3.85
CA GLU A 47 -5.03 6.06 4.48
C GLU A 47 -3.90 5.94 3.45
N ALA A 48 -4.14 5.30 2.30
CA ALA A 48 -3.16 5.25 1.21
C ALA A 48 -2.84 6.66 0.69
N VAL A 49 -3.86 7.49 0.46
CA VAL A 49 -3.70 8.90 0.08
C VAL A 49 -2.94 9.67 1.16
N ASP A 50 -3.31 9.52 2.43
CA ASP A 50 -2.61 10.18 3.55
C ASP A 50 -1.12 9.79 3.60
N ILE A 51 -0.76 8.56 3.25
CA ILE A 51 0.65 8.11 3.15
C ILE A 51 1.34 8.75 1.94
N LEU A 52 0.70 8.77 0.78
CA LEU A 52 1.25 9.34 -0.44
C LEU A 52 1.49 10.85 -0.31
N GLU A 53 0.59 11.59 0.33
CA GLU A 53 0.78 13.01 0.65
C GLU A 53 1.99 13.22 1.57
N ARG A 54 2.20 12.34 2.55
CA ARG A 54 3.40 12.40 3.41
C ARG A 54 4.70 12.07 2.69
N PHE A 55 4.63 11.45 1.51
CA PHE A 55 5.78 11.25 0.63
C PHE A 55 6.05 12.44 -0.28
N GLU A 56 5.31 13.55 -0.21
CA GLU A 56 5.53 14.74 -1.02
C GLU A 56 7.02 15.17 -1.00
N GLY A 57 7.57 15.39 -2.20
CA GLY A 57 8.97 15.74 -2.43
C GLY A 57 10.00 14.64 -2.11
N ASN A 58 9.58 13.48 -1.61
CA ASN A 58 10.44 12.36 -1.23
C ASN A 58 9.89 10.99 -1.68
N CYS A 59 9.00 10.99 -2.66
CA CYS A 59 8.39 9.78 -3.20
C CYS A 59 9.31 9.17 -4.25
N GLU A 60 9.52 7.86 -4.17
CA GLU A 60 10.07 7.05 -5.26
C GLU A 60 9.16 5.83 -5.42
N SER A 61 8.91 5.45 -6.66
CA SER A 61 8.07 4.30 -6.99
C SER A 61 8.71 3.45 -8.06
N ASP A 62 8.40 2.16 -8.04
CA ASP A 62 8.90 1.22 -9.01
C ASP A 62 7.89 0.11 -9.28
N TYR A 63 7.94 -0.51 -10.45
CA TYR A 63 7.14 -1.70 -10.72
C TYR A 63 7.74 -2.89 -9.98
N ILE A 64 6.87 -3.79 -9.52
CA ILE A 64 7.33 -5.06 -8.95
C ILE A 64 7.55 -6.03 -10.12
N GLY A 65 8.74 -6.01 -10.72
CA GLY A 65 9.08 -6.74 -11.93
C GLY A 65 8.13 -6.51 -13.10
N HIS A 66 7.68 -7.60 -13.73
CA HIS A 66 6.78 -7.54 -14.90
C HIS A 66 5.29 -7.57 -14.52
N THR A 67 4.94 -7.19 -13.30
CA THR A 67 3.55 -7.17 -12.82
C THR A 67 2.93 -5.79 -12.98
N GLY A 68 1.60 -5.72 -12.78
CA GLY A 68 0.90 -4.44 -12.66
C GLY A 68 1.00 -3.80 -11.27
N PHE A 69 1.83 -4.32 -10.36
CA PHE A 69 1.96 -3.80 -9.01
C PHE A 69 3.09 -2.77 -8.95
N VAL A 70 2.88 -1.74 -8.14
CA VAL A 70 3.81 -0.64 -7.94
C VAL A 70 4.16 -0.58 -6.47
N VAL A 71 5.45 -0.64 -6.17
CA VAL A 71 5.99 -0.32 -4.86
C VAL A 71 6.20 1.19 -4.77
N VAL A 72 5.78 1.79 -3.66
CA VAL A 72 5.95 3.21 -3.38
C VAL A 72 6.63 3.34 -2.02
N CYS A 73 7.69 4.15 -1.99
CA CYS A 73 8.54 4.28 -0.81
C CYS A 73 9.06 5.70 -0.63
N ASN A 74 9.67 5.92 0.53
CA ASN A 74 10.39 7.15 0.81
C ASN A 74 11.80 7.07 0.22
N LYS A 75 12.08 7.92 -0.78
CA LYS A 75 13.37 8.04 -1.46
C LYS A 75 14.56 8.20 -0.53
N LYS A 76 14.38 8.85 0.63
CA LYS A 76 15.44 9.04 1.64
C LYS A 76 15.86 7.74 2.34
N LYS A 77 15.11 6.65 2.14
CA LYS A 77 15.37 5.32 2.71
C LYS A 77 15.98 4.36 1.70
N ILE A 78 16.27 4.81 0.49
CA ILE A 78 16.93 4.00 -0.53
C ILE A 78 18.42 3.89 -0.18
N ILE A 79 18.87 2.65 -0.05
CA ILE A 79 20.27 2.27 0.15
C ILE A 79 20.83 1.92 -1.23
N ARG A 80 22.07 2.34 -1.51
CA ARG A 80 22.77 2.02 -2.76
C ARG A 80 24.00 1.18 -2.45
N THR A 81 24.13 0.04 -3.11
CA THR A 81 25.28 -0.85 -2.97
C THR A 81 25.66 -1.34 -4.36
N GLY A 82 26.81 -0.87 -4.87
CA GLY A 82 27.18 -1.06 -6.28
C GLY A 82 26.17 -0.36 -7.20
N ASP A 83 25.68 -1.09 -8.19
CA ASP A 83 24.67 -0.62 -9.15
C ASP A 83 23.22 -0.88 -8.68
N SER A 84 23.03 -1.68 -7.63
CA SER A 84 21.70 -2.02 -7.11
C SER A 84 21.19 -1.01 -6.08
N ARG A 85 19.86 -0.86 -6.05
CA ARG A 85 19.13 -0.01 -5.10
C ARG A 85 18.24 -0.88 -4.21
N PHE A 86 18.25 -0.59 -2.92
CA PHE A 86 17.51 -1.37 -1.93
C PHE A 86 16.67 -0.48 -1.02
N ILE A 87 15.57 -1.03 -0.50
CA ILE A 87 14.76 -0.42 0.55
C ILE A 87 14.78 -1.32 1.78
N ALA A 88 15.21 -0.81 2.93
CA ALA A 88 15.06 -1.47 4.22
C ALA A 88 13.96 -0.79 5.04
N GLY A 89 12.90 -1.51 5.39
CA GLY A 89 11.75 -0.95 6.10
C GLY A 89 10.43 -1.38 5.50
N SER A 90 9.45 -0.48 5.48
CA SER A 90 8.12 -0.73 4.91
C SER A 90 7.86 0.09 3.65
N VAL A 91 7.09 -0.51 2.75
CA VAL A 91 6.64 0.10 1.51
C VAL A 91 5.11 0.07 1.42
N LEU A 92 4.56 0.94 0.57
CA LEU A 92 3.19 0.87 0.12
C LEU A 92 3.17 0.14 -1.23
N ILE A 93 2.26 -0.80 -1.42
CA ILE A 93 2.02 -1.47 -2.68
C ILE A 93 0.60 -1.17 -3.14
N VAL A 94 0.50 -0.73 -4.38
CA VAL A 94 -0.74 -0.41 -5.11
C VAL A 94 -0.66 -1.05 -6.50
N LYS A 95 -1.77 -1.01 -7.24
CA LYS A 95 -1.80 -1.45 -8.63
C LYS A 95 -1.68 -0.25 -9.56
N ALA A 96 -0.98 -0.38 -10.69
CA ALA A 96 -1.03 0.60 -11.76
C ALA A 96 -2.41 0.56 -12.43
N GLY A 97 -3.07 1.71 -12.45
CA GLY A 97 -4.37 1.93 -13.08
C GLY A 97 -4.28 2.82 -14.31
N LYS A 98 -5.37 2.91 -15.08
CA LYS A 98 -5.43 3.78 -16.28
C LYS A 98 -5.27 5.28 -15.97
N HIS A 99 -5.58 5.68 -14.74
CA HIS A 99 -5.57 7.07 -14.29
C HIS A 99 -4.60 7.31 -13.11
N GLY A 100 -3.60 6.45 -12.95
CA GLY A 100 -2.64 6.53 -11.84
C GLY A 100 -2.54 5.20 -11.12
N THR A 101 -2.96 5.16 -9.86
CA THR A 101 -2.91 3.97 -9.02
C THR A 101 -4.29 3.53 -8.58
N ASP A 102 -4.52 2.21 -8.57
CA ASP A 102 -5.73 1.55 -8.08
C ASP A 102 -5.42 0.71 -6.82
N LEU A 103 -6.46 0.44 -6.04
CA LEU A 103 -6.40 -0.53 -4.95
C LEU A 103 -6.38 -1.97 -5.48
N LEU A 104 -5.80 -2.86 -4.67
CA LEU A 104 -5.67 -4.29 -4.89
C LEU A 104 -6.94 -5.03 -4.44
N THR A 105 -7.33 -6.07 -5.17
CA THR A 105 -8.25 -7.10 -4.65
C THR A 105 -7.55 -8.04 -3.66
N GLU A 106 -8.29 -8.88 -2.94
CA GLU A 106 -7.71 -9.89 -2.03
C GLU A 106 -6.76 -10.85 -2.74
N GLU A 107 -7.09 -11.28 -3.96
CA GLU A 107 -6.23 -12.14 -4.77
C GLU A 107 -4.95 -11.40 -5.19
N GLU A 108 -5.08 -10.13 -5.56
CA GLU A 108 -3.94 -9.28 -5.94
C GLU A 108 -3.03 -8.97 -4.76
N VAL A 109 -3.57 -8.84 -3.54
CA VAL A 109 -2.78 -8.71 -2.31
C VAL A 109 -1.87 -9.91 -2.12
N GLU A 110 -2.38 -11.13 -2.24
CA GLU A 110 -1.57 -12.34 -2.07
C GLU A 110 -0.50 -12.46 -3.16
N LYS A 111 -0.83 -12.12 -4.41
CA LYS A 111 0.15 -12.06 -5.51
C LYS A 111 1.23 -11.01 -5.25
N ALA A 112 0.84 -9.80 -4.84
CA ALA A 112 1.77 -8.72 -4.54
C ALA A 112 2.73 -9.09 -3.38
N LYS A 113 2.24 -9.77 -2.34
CA LYS A 113 3.07 -10.28 -1.24
C LYS A 113 4.10 -11.28 -1.73
N ALA A 114 3.70 -12.23 -2.57
CA ALA A 114 4.61 -13.24 -3.13
C ALA A 114 5.69 -12.59 -3.99
N GLU A 115 5.30 -11.70 -4.89
CA GLU A 115 6.23 -10.97 -5.77
C GLU A 115 7.18 -10.06 -4.98
N PHE A 116 6.69 -9.39 -3.94
CA PHE A 116 7.53 -8.60 -3.04
C PHE A 116 8.55 -9.48 -2.31
N ALA A 117 8.13 -10.63 -1.79
CA ALA A 117 9.00 -11.55 -1.05
C ALA A 117 10.10 -12.15 -1.95
N CYS A 118 9.82 -12.43 -3.22
CA CYS A 118 10.81 -12.94 -4.18
C CYS A 118 11.97 -11.97 -4.45
N ARG A 119 11.81 -10.68 -4.12
CA ARG A 119 12.81 -9.62 -4.33
C ARG A 119 13.49 -9.17 -3.04
N LEU A 120 13.23 -9.87 -1.93
CA LEU A 120 13.95 -9.61 -0.70
C LEU A 120 15.35 -10.21 -0.77
N ALA A 121 16.35 -9.36 -0.59
CA ALA A 121 17.74 -9.73 -0.40
C ALA A 121 18.13 -9.54 1.07
N THR A 122 19.13 -10.31 1.52
CA THR A 122 19.78 -10.05 2.81
C THR A 122 20.99 -9.16 2.57
N LEU A 123 20.99 -7.98 3.18
CA LEU A 123 22.14 -7.10 3.20
C LEU A 123 22.98 -7.36 4.46
N CYS A 124 24.29 -7.36 4.29
CA CYS A 124 25.27 -7.53 5.37
C CYS A 124 26.09 -6.25 5.52
N ALA A 125 26.05 -5.61 6.69
CA ALA A 125 26.83 -4.41 6.99
C ALA A 125 27.34 -4.48 8.44
N ASP A 126 28.66 -4.34 8.63
CA ASP A 126 29.31 -4.35 9.96
C ASP A 126 28.89 -5.51 10.87
N GLY A 127 28.72 -6.71 10.30
CA GLY A 127 28.30 -7.91 11.03
C GLY A 127 26.80 -7.99 11.36
N ILE A 128 26.01 -7.03 10.90
CA ILE A 128 24.54 -7.03 11.00
C ILE A 128 23.96 -7.49 9.67
N GLU A 129 22.97 -8.40 9.75
CA GLU A 129 22.18 -8.85 8.62
C GLU A 129 20.76 -8.32 8.72
N PHE A 130 20.23 -7.81 7.61
CA PHE A 130 18.84 -7.38 7.53
C PHE A 130 18.26 -7.55 6.13
N SER A 131 16.96 -7.84 6.06
CA SER A 131 16.24 -7.97 4.79
C SER A 131 15.93 -6.60 4.18
N ALA A 132 16.19 -6.48 2.88
CA ALA A 132 15.88 -5.31 2.09
C ALA A 132 15.25 -5.72 0.75
N TYR A 133 14.34 -4.90 0.24
CA TYR A 133 13.73 -5.10 -1.08
C TYR A 133 14.66 -4.52 -2.15
N GLU A 134 15.05 -5.32 -3.13
CA GLU A 134 15.78 -4.87 -4.31
C GLU A 134 14.82 -4.19 -5.29
N MET A 135 15.14 -2.94 -5.66
CA MET A 135 14.41 -2.18 -6.67
C MET A 135 14.99 -2.46 -8.05
N ASP A 136 14.14 -2.40 -9.08
CA ASP A 136 14.53 -2.59 -10.48
C ASP A 136 15.20 -1.31 -11.06
#